data_AF-A0A3C0C2U0-F1
#
_entry.id   AF-A0A3C0C2U0-F1
#
_cell.length_a   1.000
_cell.length_b   1.000
_cell.length_c   1.000
_cell.angle_alpha   90.00
_cell.angle_beta   90.00
_cell.angle_gamma   90.00
#
_symmetry.space_group_name_H-M   'P 1'
#
loop_
_entity.id
_entity.type
_entity.pdbx_description
1 polymer ?
#
loop_
_entity_poly.entity_id
_entity_poly.type
_entity_poly.pdbx_seq_one_letter_code
_entity_poly.pdbx_strand_id
1 'polypeptide(L)'
;MRGAISIKCGIDPGRHKIGVAFAESGTLLFSAIVPKSQEAILSGALREGNWSLLGRWRKEGDLGAVEGKTVEKIYIGNGTSSDDLIKLLNGACDIESADEYGTTLKGREIYWRLHPPKGLWRLIPTSLRTPPRDIDDLAAWAIIK
;
A
#
# COMPACT_ATOMS: atom_id res chain seq x y z
N MET A 1 -29.07 -1.06 -9.57
CA MET A 1 -27.97 -0.53 -8.74
C MET A 1 -26.71 -1.30 -9.10
N ARG A 2 -25.77 -0.71 -9.84
CA ARG A 2 -24.44 -1.32 -9.99
C ARG A 2 -23.78 -1.15 -8.62
N GLY A 3 -23.54 -2.25 -7.91
CA GLY A 3 -22.86 -2.20 -6.61
C GLY A 3 -21.55 -1.44 -6.78
N ALA A 4 -21.27 -0.50 -5.88
CA ALA A 4 -19.97 0.15 -5.84
C ALA A 4 -18.90 -0.95 -5.80
N ILE A 5 -17.97 -0.93 -6.76
CA ILE A 5 -16.93 -1.95 -6.80
C ILE A 5 -15.95 -1.60 -5.68
N SER A 6 -15.89 -2.49 -4.70
CA SER A 6 -15.22 -2.27 -3.43
C SER A 6 -13.77 -2.76 -3.48
N ILE A 7 -12.86 -1.98 -2.90
CA ILE A 7 -11.43 -2.32 -2.79
C ILE A 7 -10.97 -2.34 -1.34
N LYS A 8 -9.96 -3.15 -1.08
CA LYS A 8 -9.25 -3.15 0.20
C LYS A 8 -8.04 -2.25 0.11
N CYS A 9 -7.79 -1.52 1.19
CA CYS A 9 -6.63 -0.66 1.35
C CYS A 9 -5.68 -1.28 2.38
N GLY A 10 -4.39 -1.28 2.09
CA GLY A 10 -3.33 -1.58 3.04
C GLY A 10 -2.49 -0.34 3.28
N ILE A 11 -2.10 -0.10 4.53
CA ILE A 11 -1.24 1.01 4.92
C ILE A 11 -0.11 0.52 5.83
N ASP A 12 1.12 0.87 5.46
CA ASP A 12 2.35 0.62 6.22
C ASP A 12 2.91 1.96 6.77
N PRO A 13 2.58 2.34 8.02
CA PRO A 13 2.97 3.62 8.58
C PRO A 13 4.43 3.63 9.05
N GLY A 14 5.27 4.36 8.33
CA GLY A 14 6.66 4.62 8.73
C GLY A 14 6.88 6.01 9.34
N ARG A 15 8.06 6.19 9.95
CA ARG A 15 8.48 7.46 10.56
C ARG A 15 8.56 8.63 9.58
N HIS A 16 8.93 8.37 8.32
CA HIS A 16 9.19 9.41 7.32
C HIS A 16 8.32 9.29 6.06
N LYS A 17 7.67 8.14 5.88
CA LYS A 17 6.90 7.78 4.70
C LYS A 17 5.83 6.76 5.10
N ILE A 18 4.81 6.63 4.28
CA ILE A 18 3.67 5.76 4.46
C ILE A 18 3.50 4.97 3.17
N GLY A 19 3.62 3.64 3.26
CA GLY A 19 3.26 2.75 2.17
C GLY A 19 1.75 2.62 2.05
N VAL A 20 1.21 2.66 0.84
CA VAL A 20 -0.22 2.50 0.57
C VAL A 20 -0.41 1.54 -0.60
N ALA A 21 -1.35 0.62 -0.47
CA ALA A 21 -1.74 -0.29 -1.54
C ALA A 21 -3.26 -0.44 -1.62
N PHE A 22 -3.78 -0.49 -2.83
CA PHE A 22 -5.17 -0.84 -3.12
C PHE A 22 -5.22 -2.17 -3.86
N ALA A 23 -6.04 -3.09 -3.37
CA ALA A 23 -6.17 -4.42 -3.94
C ALA A 23 -7.62 -4.87 -4.05
N GLU A 24 -7.87 -5.71 -5.05
CA GLU A 24 -9.15 -6.35 -5.31
C GLU A 24 -8.90 -7.84 -5.57
N SER A 25 -9.58 -8.72 -4.82
CA SER A 25 -9.45 -10.18 -4.98
C SER A 25 -7.98 -10.67 -4.99
N GLY A 26 -7.15 -10.10 -4.11
CA GLY A 26 -5.73 -10.42 -4.01
C GLY A 26 -4.84 -9.87 -5.13
N THR A 27 -5.39 -9.10 -6.08
CA THR A 27 -4.64 -8.43 -7.15
C THR A 27 -4.35 -6.99 -6.76
N LEU A 28 -3.09 -6.56 -6.88
CA LEU A 28 -2.70 -5.17 -6.68
C LEU A 28 -3.22 -4.30 -7.84
N LEU A 29 -4.00 -3.28 -7.52
CA LEU A 29 -4.54 -2.33 -8.50
C LEU A 29 -3.69 -1.06 -8.58
N PHE A 30 -3.21 -0.58 -7.44
CA PHE A 30 -2.41 0.64 -7.32
C PHE A 30 -1.59 0.61 -6.03
N SER A 31 -0.39 1.18 -6.05
CA SER A 31 0.41 1.38 -4.85
C SER A 31 1.15 2.72 -4.87
N ALA A 32 1.42 3.29 -3.69
CA ALA A 32 2.13 4.55 -3.54
C ALA A 32 2.98 4.59 -2.25
N ILE A 33 4.01 5.43 -2.25
CA ILE A 33 4.80 5.76 -1.04
C ILE A 33 4.67 7.26 -0.78
N VAL A 34 3.82 7.60 0.19
CA VAL A 34 3.48 8.98 0.54
C VAL A 34 4.43 9.48 1.63
N PRO A 35 5.07 10.66 1.50
CA PRO A 35 5.84 11.24 2.60
C PRO A 35 4.97 11.44 3.84
N LYS A 36 5.50 11.16 5.03
CA LYS A 36 4.74 11.31 6.30
C LYS A 36 4.23 12.74 6.51
N SER A 37 4.96 13.74 6.01
CA SER A 37 4.53 15.15 6.01
C SER A 37 3.27 15.45 5.17
N GLN A 38 2.81 14.49 4.37
CA GLN A 38 1.65 14.61 3.48
C GLN A 38 0.50 13.67 3.91
N GLU A 39 0.50 13.19 5.16
CA GLU A 39 -0.54 12.29 5.68
C GLU A 39 -1.96 12.89 5.62
N ALA A 40 -2.10 14.20 5.66
CA ALA A 40 -3.38 14.89 5.47
C ALA A 40 -3.94 14.72 4.05
N ILE A 41 -3.08 14.62 3.03
CA ILE A 41 -3.50 14.33 1.66
C ILE A 41 -3.94 12.88 1.54
N LEU A 42 -3.23 11.95 2.20
CA LEU A 42 -3.62 10.55 2.25
C LEU A 42 -4.99 10.38 2.92
N SER A 43 -5.20 11.02 4.07
CA SER A 43 -6.48 10.93 4.77
C SER A 43 -7.62 11.57 3.98
N GLY A 44 -7.39 12.70 3.32
CA GLY A 44 -8.35 13.32 2.40
C GLY A 44 -8.71 12.37 1.25
N ALA A 45 -7.72 11.76 0.60
CA ALA A 45 -7.94 10.81 -0.49
C ALA A 45 -8.80 9.61 -0.04
N LEU A 46 -8.50 9.03 1.13
CA LEU A 46 -9.24 7.90 1.70
C LEU A 46 -10.68 8.28 2.08
N ARG A 47 -10.90 9.48 2.60
CA ARG A 47 -12.23 9.98 3.00
C ARG A 47 -13.11 10.31 1.79
N GLU A 48 -12.51 10.90 0.75
CA GLU A 48 -13.25 11.41 -0.41
C GLU A 48 -13.30 10.40 -1.58
N GLY A 49 -12.52 9.33 -1.52
CA GLY A 49 -12.36 8.41 -2.64
C GLY A 49 -11.60 9.02 -3.82
N ASN A 50 -10.84 10.09 -3.59
CA ASN A 50 -10.13 10.82 -4.65
C ASN A 50 -8.68 10.34 -4.80
N TRP A 51 -8.50 9.23 -5.50
CA TRP A 51 -7.19 8.58 -5.66
C TRP A 51 -6.18 9.38 -6.49
N SER A 52 -6.66 10.33 -7.30
CA SER A 52 -5.80 11.18 -8.13
C SER A 52 -4.76 11.96 -7.30
N LEU A 53 -5.10 12.29 -6.04
CA LEU A 53 -4.21 12.97 -5.09
C LEU A 53 -2.94 12.16 -4.78
N LEU A 54 -3.01 10.83 -4.89
CA LEU A 54 -1.88 9.93 -4.61
C LEU A 54 -1.02 9.65 -5.84
N GLY A 55 -1.47 10.03 -7.04
CA GLY A 55 -0.83 9.69 -8.31
C GLY A 55 0.64 10.11 -8.40
N ARG A 56 1.00 11.22 -7.75
CA ARG A 56 2.38 11.72 -7.75
C ARG A 56 3.37 10.85 -6.95
N TRP A 57 2.87 9.97 -6.09
CA TRP A 57 3.67 9.06 -5.27
C TRP A 57 3.54 7.59 -5.71
N ARG A 58 2.89 7.35 -6.85
CA ARG A 58 2.66 6.02 -7.42
C ARG A 58 3.96 5.22 -7.54
N LYS A 59 3.88 3.92 -7.24
CA LYS A 59 4.94 2.93 -7.46
C LYS A 59 4.51 1.82 -8.42
N GLU A 60 3.34 1.23 -8.21
CA GLU A 60 2.80 0.17 -9.07
C GLU A 60 1.34 0.48 -9.48
N GLY A 61 0.88 -0.17 -10.55
CA GLY A 61 -0.49 -0.08 -11.02
C GLY A 61 -0.85 1.24 -11.69
N ASP A 62 -2.15 1.50 -11.82
CA ASP A 62 -2.68 2.69 -12.51
C ASP A 62 -3.91 3.27 -11.81
N LEU A 63 -4.08 4.59 -11.88
CA LEU A 63 -5.23 5.27 -11.25
C LEU A 63 -6.56 4.87 -11.90
N GLY A 64 -6.57 4.55 -13.19
CA GLY A 64 -7.77 4.06 -13.87
C GLY A 64 -8.27 2.72 -13.32
N ALA A 65 -7.39 1.91 -12.69
CA ALA A 65 -7.77 0.66 -12.07
C ALA A 65 -8.54 0.85 -10.75
N VAL A 66 -8.44 2.02 -10.12
CA VAL A 66 -9.11 2.37 -8.86
C VAL A 66 -10.18 3.45 -9.04
N GLU A 67 -10.33 4.01 -10.24
CA GLU A 67 -11.29 5.07 -10.54
C GLU A 67 -12.73 4.61 -10.24
N GLY A 68 -13.46 5.44 -9.49
CA GLY A 68 -14.84 5.15 -9.08
C GLY A 68 -15.00 4.01 -8.08
N LYS A 69 -13.91 3.41 -7.58
CA LYS A 69 -13.93 2.39 -6.53
C LYS A 69 -13.88 3.03 -5.14
N THR A 70 -14.57 2.41 -4.18
CA THR A 70 -14.61 2.83 -2.78
C THR A 70 -13.86 1.85 -1.89
N VAL A 71 -13.22 2.34 -0.83
CA VAL A 71 -12.52 1.48 0.13
C VAL A 71 -13.53 0.91 1.12
N GLU A 72 -13.69 -0.43 1.16
CA GLU A 72 -14.49 -1.10 2.21
C GLU A 72 -13.76 -1.14 3.54
N LYS A 73 -12.46 -1.39 3.48
CA LYS A 73 -11.67 -1.78 4.63
C LYS A 73 -10.23 -1.37 4.48
N ILE A 74 -9.68 -0.85 5.56
CA ILE A 74 -8.28 -0.45 5.66
C ILE A 74 -7.58 -1.39 6.63
N TYR A 75 -6.54 -2.07 6.16
CA TYR A 75 -5.59 -2.81 6.97
C TYR A 75 -4.42 -1.89 7.28
N ILE A 76 -4.18 -1.60 8.55
CA ILE A 76 -3.07 -0.71 8.96
C ILE A 76 -2.08 -1.54 9.78
N GLY A 77 -0.82 -1.50 9.40
CA GLY A 77 0.22 -2.11 10.20
C GLY A 77 0.35 -1.47 11.59
N ASN A 78 0.73 -2.27 12.58
CA ASN A 78 0.85 -1.88 14.00
C ASN A 78 2.19 -1.18 14.37
N GLY A 79 2.90 -0.60 13.41
CA GLY A 79 4.22 0.02 13.58
C GLY A 79 4.23 1.35 14.33
N THR A 80 5.43 1.94 14.45
CA THR A 80 5.76 3.07 15.36
C THR A 80 4.94 4.36 15.17
N SER A 81 4.10 4.47 14.13
CA SER A 81 3.27 5.65 13.86
C SER A 81 1.83 5.31 13.44
N SER A 82 1.35 4.11 13.79
CA SER A 82 -0.01 3.64 13.47
C SER A 82 -1.08 4.45 14.20
N ASP A 83 -0.86 4.80 15.47
CA ASP A 83 -1.89 5.40 16.32
C ASP A 83 -2.38 6.76 15.83
N ASP A 84 -1.47 7.62 15.36
CA ASP A 84 -1.81 8.94 14.84
C ASP A 84 -2.61 8.84 13.53
N LEU A 85 -2.25 7.87 12.69
CA LEU A 85 -2.95 7.63 11.44
C LEU A 85 -4.34 7.02 11.67
N ILE A 86 -4.46 6.08 12.61
CA ILE A 86 -5.75 5.51 13.00
C ILE A 86 -6.68 6.62 13.53
N LYS A 87 -6.19 7.53 14.38
CA LYS A 87 -6.96 8.68 14.84
C LYS A 87 -7.40 9.58 13.70
N LEU A 88 -6.51 9.85 12.74
CA LEU A 88 -6.81 10.69 11.58
C LEU A 88 -7.83 10.04 10.63
N LEU A 89 -7.85 8.71 10.54
CA LEU A 89 -8.76 7.93 9.70
C LEU A 89 -10.04 7.50 10.44
N ASN A 90 -10.13 7.75 11.74
CA ASN A 90 -11.30 7.37 12.53
C ASN A 90 -12.58 7.99 11.94
N GLY A 91 -13.62 7.16 11.79
CA GLY A 91 -14.89 7.51 11.15
C GLY A 91 -14.88 7.61 9.62
N ALA A 92 -13.77 7.29 8.94
CA ALA A 92 -13.73 7.27 7.47
C ALA A 92 -14.11 5.90 6.88
N CYS A 93 -13.59 4.80 7.43
CA CYS A 93 -13.80 3.43 6.97
C CYS A 93 -13.66 2.42 8.13
N ASP A 94 -14.00 1.15 7.89
CA ASP A 94 -13.62 0.05 8.79
C ASP A 94 -12.09 -0.12 8.78
N ILE A 95 -11.47 -0.07 9.96
CA ILE A 95 -10.03 -0.15 10.14
C ILE A 95 -9.70 -1.40 10.94
N GLU A 96 -8.83 -2.25 10.41
CA GLU A 96 -8.29 -3.42 11.09
C GLU A 96 -6.77 -3.31 11.22
N SER A 97 -6.27 -3.41 12.45
CA SER A 97 -4.83 -3.49 12.66
C SER A 97 -4.30 -4.85 12.21
N ALA A 98 -3.23 -4.84 11.41
CA ALA A 98 -2.53 -6.03 10.96
C ALA A 98 -1.14 -6.11 11.63
N ASP A 99 -0.70 -7.33 11.93
CA ASP A 99 0.64 -7.56 12.47
C ASP A 99 1.70 -7.36 11.38
N GLU A 100 2.62 -6.40 11.58
CA GLU A 100 3.67 -6.05 10.62
C GLU A 100 4.86 -7.04 10.63
N TYR A 101 4.86 -8.06 11.49
CA TYR A 101 6.01 -8.95 11.59
C TYR A 101 6.31 -9.66 10.26
N GLY A 102 7.46 -9.35 9.66
CA GLY A 102 7.92 -9.94 8.40
C GLY A 102 7.33 -9.35 7.13
N THR A 103 6.53 -8.28 7.20
CA THR A 103 5.95 -7.61 6.01
C THR A 103 7.03 -7.03 5.09
N THR A 104 8.13 -6.50 5.64
CA THR A 104 9.29 -6.03 4.86
C THR A 104 9.92 -7.15 4.03
N LEU A 105 10.02 -8.36 4.58
CA LEU A 105 10.56 -9.51 3.85
C LEU A 105 9.60 -9.92 2.73
N LYS A 106 8.30 -10.01 3.03
CA LYS A 106 7.24 -10.25 2.02
C LYS A 106 7.24 -9.18 0.92
N GLY A 107 7.37 -7.90 1.26
CA GLY A 107 7.44 -6.80 0.30
C GLY A 107 8.61 -6.95 -0.67
N ARG A 108 9.77 -7.45 -0.19
CA ARG A 108 10.93 -7.75 -1.04
C ARG A 108 10.65 -8.92 -1.99
N GLU A 109 10.02 -9.98 -1.49
CA GLU A 109 9.63 -11.13 -2.34
C GLU A 109 8.64 -10.71 -3.42
N ILE A 110 7.64 -9.90 -3.05
CA ILE A 110 6.66 -9.32 -3.96
C ILE A 110 7.36 -8.47 -5.02
N TYR A 111 8.30 -7.61 -4.64
CA TYR A 111 9.05 -6.77 -5.57
C TYR A 111 9.73 -7.61 -6.65
N TRP A 112 10.45 -8.66 -6.27
CA TRP A 112 11.15 -9.52 -7.23
C TRP A 112 10.21 -10.39 -8.07
N ARG A 113 8.98 -10.66 -7.60
CA ARG A 113 7.94 -11.32 -8.41
C ARG A 113 7.40 -10.39 -9.49
N LEU A 114 7.17 -9.12 -9.17
CA LEU A 114 6.71 -8.10 -10.13
C LEU A 114 7.81 -7.68 -11.10
N HIS A 115 9.06 -7.60 -10.61
CA HIS A 115 10.23 -7.12 -11.34
C HIS A 115 11.29 -8.23 -11.43
N PRO A 116 11.05 -9.31 -12.19
CA PRO A 116 11.95 -10.44 -12.23
C PRO A 116 13.35 -10.03 -12.73
N PRO A 117 14.43 -10.51 -12.09
CA PRO A 117 15.80 -10.23 -12.48
C PRO A 117 16.08 -10.71 -13.92
N LYS A 118 16.90 -9.95 -14.65
CA LYS A 118 17.28 -10.28 -16.02
C LYS A 118 18.78 -10.64 -16.12
N GLY A 119 19.13 -11.45 -17.11
CA GLY A 119 20.53 -11.83 -17.37
C GLY A 119 21.19 -12.60 -16.21
N LEU A 120 22.47 -12.29 -15.95
CA LEU A 120 23.27 -12.94 -14.91
C LEU A 120 22.70 -12.76 -13.49
N TRP A 121 21.96 -11.68 -13.26
CA TRP A 121 21.29 -11.44 -11.98
C TRP A 121 20.29 -12.55 -11.62
N ARG A 122 19.77 -13.30 -12.60
CA ARG A 122 18.87 -14.45 -12.36
C ARG A 122 19.50 -15.55 -11.50
N LEU A 123 20.83 -15.67 -11.49
CA LEU A 123 21.56 -16.71 -10.76
C LEU A 123 21.77 -16.38 -9.28
N ILE A 124 21.66 -15.11 -8.89
CA ILE A 124 21.84 -14.67 -7.49
C ILE A 124 20.52 -14.87 -6.74
N PRO A 125 20.44 -15.56 -5.59
CA PRO A 125 19.18 -15.68 -4.84
C PRO A 125 18.52 -14.33 -4.52
N THR A 126 17.19 -14.24 -4.61
CA THR A 126 16.43 -13.00 -4.32
C THR A 126 16.63 -12.48 -2.90
N SER A 127 16.88 -13.38 -1.94
CA SER A 127 17.19 -13.04 -0.55
C SER A 127 18.47 -12.23 -0.38
N LEU A 128 19.42 -12.36 -1.31
CA LEU A 128 20.69 -11.62 -1.32
C LEU A 128 20.61 -10.31 -2.11
N ARG A 129 19.45 -9.99 -2.69
CA ARG A 129 19.28 -8.78 -3.50
C ARG A 129 18.49 -7.72 -2.76
N THR A 130 19.02 -6.50 -2.76
CA THR A 130 18.31 -5.33 -2.27
C THR A 130 17.51 -4.69 -3.42
N PRO A 131 16.19 -4.50 -3.27
CA PRO A 131 15.41 -3.74 -4.24
C PRO A 131 16.01 -2.33 -4.46
N PRO A 132 16.05 -1.81 -5.69
CA PRO A 132 16.58 -0.48 -6.00
C PRO A 132 15.63 0.66 -5.59
N ARG A 133 14.53 0.35 -4.89
CA ARG A 133 13.59 1.33 -4.33
C ARG A 133 13.09 0.86 -2.97
N ASP A 134 12.58 1.82 -2.21
CA ASP A 134 11.72 1.57 -1.05
C ASP A 134 10.53 0.68 -1.43
N ILE A 135 10.13 -0.23 -0.55
CA ILE A 135 9.11 -1.26 -0.79
C ILE A 135 7.95 -1.22 0.22
N ASP A 136 7.82 -0.12 0.97
CA ASP A 136 6.78 0.07 2.00
C ASP A 136 5.37 -0.05 1.39
N ASP A 137 5.18 0.34 0.12
CA ASP A 137 3.94 0.13 -0.63
C ASP A 137 3.61 -1.36 -0.85
N LEU A 138 4.62 -2.20 -1.03
CA LEU A 138 4.45 -3.64 -1.20
C LEU A 138 4.30 -4.35 0.15
N ALA A 139 4.92 -3.83 1.21
CA ALA A 139 4.64 -4.25 2.57
C ALA A 139 3.18 -3.93 2.95
N ALA A 140 2.69 -2.74 2.57
CA ALA A 140 1.29 -2.36 2.71
C ALA A 140 0.34 -3.28 1.91
N TRP A 141 0.74 -3.75 0.72
CA TRP A 141 -0.05 -4.76 0.02
C TRP A 141 -0.06 -6.11 0.76
N ALA A 142 1.08 -6.51 1.32
CA ALA A 142 1.25 -7.81 1.97
C ALA A 142 0.40 -8.01 3.25
N ILE A 143 -0.11 -6.94 3.85
CA ILE A 143 -1.00 -6.99 5.03
C ILE A 143 -2.48 -7.11 4.66
N ILE A 144 -2.85 -6.89 3.41
CA ILE A 144 -4.24 -7.01 2.96
C ILE A 144 -4.64 -8.50 2.97
N LYS A 145 -5.78 -8.82 3.62
CA LYS A 145 -6.35 -10.17 3.71
C LYS A 145 -7.33 -10.46 2.58
#